data_AF-A0AAW2BJE4-F1
#
_entry.id   AF-A0AAW2BJE4-F1
#
_cell.length_a   1.000
_cell.length_b   1.000
_cell.length_c   1.000
_cell.angle_alpha   90.00
_cell.angle_beta   90.00
_cell.angle_gamma   90.00
#
_symmetry.space_group_name_H-M   'P 1'
#
loop_
_entity.id
_entity.type
_entity.pdbx_description
1 polymer ?
#
loop_
_entity_poly.entity_id
_entity_poly.type
_entity_poly.pdbx_seq_one_letter_code
_entity_poly.pdbx_strand_id
1 'polypeptide(L)'
;MRSWTRGFARNIGFTTNVMAEFWALRDGLLLALQMGINMLEVELDVKVVVDLVLASSTPNKAYSPLLNDCRCLIIRFQQVNMRHIFREANRCVDGFAKKGCT
;
A
#
# COMPACT_ATOMS: atom_id res chain seq x y z
N MET A 1 4.37 7.69 18.99
CA MET A 1 4.85 8.61 17.94
C MET A 1 5.25 7.76 16.74
N ARG A 2 4.62 7.93 15.57
CA ARG A 2 5.15 7.36 14.31
C ARG A 2 6.13 8.40 13.74
N SER A 3 7.43 8.14 13.80
CA SER A 3 8.42 8.99 13.14
C SER A 3 8.55 8.57 11.68
N TRP A 4 8.49 9.54 10.77
CA TRP A 4 8.71 9.29 9.35
C TRP A 4 10.21 9.04 9.11
N THR A 5 10.55 7.85 8.61
CA THR A 5 11.95 7.46 8.42
C THR A 5 12.42 7.71 6.99
N ARG A 6 11.64 7.29 5.99
CA ARG A 6 11.93 7.43 4.55
C ARG A 6 10.65 7.37 3.72
N GLY A 7 10.68 7.98 2.53
CA GLY A 7 9.63 7.89 1.53
C GLY A 7 10.20 7.62 0.14
N PHE A 8 9.37 7.13 -0.76
CA PHE A 8 9.70 6.90 -2.16
C PHE A 8 8.62 7.51 -3.05
N ALA A 9 9.00 7.87 -4.28
CA ALA A 9 8.07 8.29 -5.31
C ALA A 9 8.47 7.64 -6.63
N ARG A 10 7.51 7.04 -7.34
CA ARG A 10 7.71 6.48 -8.68
C ARG A 10 6.72 7.11 -9.63
N ASN A 11 7.20 7.51 -10.82
CA ASN A 11 6.34 7.86 -11.93
C ASN A 11 5.96 6.57 -12.70
N ILE A 12 4.68 6.25 -12.74
CA ILE A 12 4.13 5.02 -13.35
C ILE A 12 3.40 5.34 -14.68
N GLY A 13 3.37 6.61 -15.11
CA GLY A 13 2.65 7.05 -16.31
C GLY A 13 1.13 6.99 -16.18
N PHE A 14 0.40 6.88 -17.30
CA PHE A 14 -1.05 6.70 -17.30
C PHE A 14 -1.40 5.26 -16.92
N THR A 15 -1.96 5.08 -15.73
CA THR A 15 -2.38 3.76 -15.25
C THR A 15 -3.63 3.86 -14.38
N THR A 16 -4.27 2.73 -14.10
CA THR A 16 -5.43 2.69 -13.19
C THR A 16 -4.96 2.91 -11.75
N ASN A 17 -5.81 3.48 -10.90
CA ASN A 17 -5.49 3.68 -9.48
C ASN A 17 -5.02 2.37 -8.82
N VAL A 18 -5.67 1.26 -9.16
CA VAL A 18 -5.30 -0.09 -8.69
C VAL A 18 -3.87 -0.48 -9.09
N MET A 19 -3.49 -0.26 -10.35
CA MET A 19 -2.17 -0.62 -10.84
C MET A 19 -1.07 0.28 -10.25
N ALA A 20 -1.34 1.57 -10.08
CA ALA A 20 -0.44 2.51 -9.41
C ALA A 20 -0.13 2.05 -7.98
N GLU A 21 -1.16 1.66 -7.23
CA GLU A 21 -1.04 1.17 -5.85
C GLU A 21 -0.29 -0.17 -5.77
N PHE A 22 -0.50 -1.09 -6.71
CA PHE A 22 0.28 -2.34 -6.75
C PHE A 22 1.78 -2.09 -6.96
N TRP A 23 2.13 -1.16 -7.87
CA TRP A 23 3.52 -0.78 -8.08
C TRP A 23 4.12 -0.08 -6.85
N ALA A 24 3.36 0.81 -6.22
CA ALA A 24 3.78 1.46 -4.99
C ALA A 24 3.99 0.43 -3.86
N LEU A 25 3.10 -0.55 -3.73
CA LEU A 25 3.23 -1.65 -2.77
C LEU A 25 4.52 -2.46 -3.02
N ARG A 26 4.76 -2.88 -4.27
CA ARG A 26 5.95 -3.64 -4.65
C ARG A 26 7.24 -2.87 -4.31
N ASP A 27 7.28 -1.58 -4.61
CA ASP A 27 8.44 -0.74 -4.34
C ASP A 27 8.66 -0.51 -2.85
N GLY A 28 7.58 -0.28 -2.09
CA GLY A 28 7.63 -0.15 -0.64
C GLY A 28 8.16 -1.42 0.03
N LEU A 29 7.71 -2.59 -0.42
CA LEU A 29 8.21 -3.90 0.03
C LEU A 29 9.69 -4.08 -0.32
N LEU A 30 10.11 -3.77 -1.55
CA LEU A 30 11.52 -3.86 -1.94
C LEU A 30 12.41 -2.92 -1.10
N LEU A 31 11.97 -1.68 -0.88
CA LEU A 31 12.69 -0.71 -0.06
C LEU A 31 12.82 -1.20 1.39
N ALA A 32 11.74 -1.73 1.98
CA ALA A 32 11.77 -2.26 3.33
C ALA A 32 12.72 -3.46 3.46
N LEU A 33 12.76 -4.36 2.47
CA LEU A 33 13.74 -5.45 2.41
C LEU A 33 15.18 -4.93 2.30
N GLN A 34 15.43 -3.94 1.44
CA GLN A 34 16.75 -3.31 1.32
C GLN A 34 17.20 -2.61 2.60
N MET A 35 16.26 -2.14 3.42
CA MET A 35 16.53 -1.57 4.73
C MET A 35 16.70 -2.61 5.84
N GLY A 36 16.51 -3.90 5.56
CA GLY A 36 16.55 -4.95 6.57
C GLY A 36 15.40 -4.88 7.57
N ILE A 37 14.26 -4.30 7.18
CA ILE A 37 13.06 -4.24 8.00
C ILE A 37 12.34 -5.59 7.89
N ASN A 38 12.11 -6.24 9.03
CA ASN A 38 11.44 -7.56 9.06
C ASN A 38 9.95 -7.47 9.38
N MET A 39 9.49 -6.36 9.96
CA MET A 39 8.10 -6.12 10.34
C MET A 39 7.59 -4.87 9.64
N LEU A 40 6.55 -5.01 8.82
CA LEU A 40 6.00 -3.93 8.01
C LEU A 40 4.52 -3.72 8.32
N GLU A 41 4.11 -2.46 8.44
CA GLU A 41 2.71 -2.06 8.39
C GLU A 41 2.47 -1.31 7.08
N VAL A 42 1.57 -1.83 6.26
CA VAL A 42 1.25 -1.30 4.94
C VAL A 42 -0.15 -0.73 5.00
N GLU A 43 -0.27 0.57 4.79
CA GLU A 43 -1.55 1.27 4.69
C GLU A 43 -1.84 1.56 3.22
N LEU A 44 -2.91 0.97 2.67
CA LEU A 44 -3.32 1.16 1.27
C LEU A 44 -4.67 1.87 1.20
N ASP A 45 -4.86 2.73 0.20
CA ASP A 45 -6.11 3.49 0.00
C ASP A 45 -7.14 2.70 -0.83
N VAL A 46 -6.66 1.74 -1.62
CA VAL A 46 -7.51 0.97 -2.53
C VAL A 46 -7.85 -0.40 -1.92
N LYS A 47 -9.12 -0.55 -1.50
CA LYS A 47 -9.63 -1.82 -0.93
C LYS A 47 -9.41 -3.00 -1.85
N VAL A 48 -9.55 -2.78 -3.16
CA VAL A 48 -9.37 -3.82 -4.20
C VAL A 48 -7.96 -4.39 -4.17
N VAL A 49 -6.93 -3.60 -3.90
CA VAL A 49 -5.55 -4.09 -3.83
C VAL A 49 -5.38 -4.96 -2.58
N VAL A 50 -5.86 -4.51 -1.43
CA VAL A 50 -5.83 -5.29 -0.18
C VAL A 50 -6.56 -6.61 -0.33
N ASP A 51 -7.78 -6.57 -0.88
CA ASP A 51 -8.61 -7.75 -1.11
C ASP A 51 -7.94 -8.73 -2.06
N LEU A 52 -7.39 -8.25 -3.18
CA LEU A 52 -6.67 -9.09 -4.14
C LEU A 52 -5.40 -9.70 -3.55
N VAL A 53 -4.61 -8.96 -2.77
CA VAL A 53 -3.40 -9.49 -2.15
C VAL A 53 -3.75 -10.58 -1.13
N LEU A 54 -4.81 -10.40 -0.36
CA LEU A 54 -5.30 -11.35 0.65
C LEU A 54 -6.10 -12.53 0.07
N ALA A 55 -6.77 -12.35 -1.06
CA ALA A 55 -7.63 -13.37 -1.65
C ALA A 55 -6.82 -14.56 -2.16
N SER A 56 -7.17 -15.80 -1.81
CA SER A 56 -6.41 -16.98 -2.27
C SER A 56 -6.43 -17.18 -3.79
N SER A 57 -7.46 -16.68 -4.48
CA SER A 57 -7.62 -16.76 -5.93
C SER A 57 -7.43 -15.41 -6.61
N THR A 58 -6.64 -15.35 -7.69
CA THR A 58 -6.55 -14.18 -8.56
C THR A 58 -7.62 -14.25 -9.65
N PRO A 59 -8.75 -13.52 -9.55
CA PRO A 59 -9.77 -13.54 -10.58
C PRO A 59 -9.33 -12.84 -11.87
N ASN A 60 -8.34 -11.95 -11.80
CA ASN A 60 -7.97 -11.09 -12.92
C ASN A 60 -6.53 -11.35 -13.39
N LYS A 61 -6.40 -12.06 -14.52
CA LYS A 61 -5.12 -12.47 -15.12
C LYS A 61 -4.20 -11.28 -15.48
N ALA A 62 -4.76 -10.09 -15.67
CA ALA A 62 -4.00 -8.89 -15.99
C ALA A 62 -3.04 -8.45 -14.87
N TYR A 63 -3.40 -8.70 -13.61
CA TYR A 63 -2.62 -8.28 -12.44
C TYR A 63 -1.85 -9.45 -11.77
N SER A 64 -2.11 -10.69 -12.21
CA SER A 64 -1.49 -11.90 -11.65
C SER A 64 0.03 -11.84 -11.49
N PRO A 65 0.84 -11.39 -12.48
CA PRO A 65 2.30 -11.38 -12.30
C PRO A 65 2.75 -10.39 -11.22
N LEU A 66 2.20 -9.17 -11.21
CA LEU A 66 2.55 -8.14 -10.24
C LEU A 66 2.09 -8.49 -8.82
N LEU A 67 0.92 -9.12 -8.73
CA LEU A 67 0.35 -9.59 -7.47
C LEU A 67 1.13 -10.78 -6.91
N ASN A 68 1.56 -11.71 -7.76
CA ASN A 68 2.43 -12.81 -7.33
C ASN A 68 3.79 -12.30 -6.84
N ASP A 69 4.39 -11.33 -7.55
CA ASP A 69 5.59 -10.63 -7.10
C ASP A 69 5.41 -10.04 -5.69
N CYS A 70 4.31 -9.31 -5.46
CA CYS A 70 4.02 -8.72 -4.15
C CYS A 70 3.89 -9.79 -3.05
N ARG A 71 3.19 -10.90 -3.33
CA ARG A 71 3.05 -12.01 -2.39
C ARG A 71 4.40 -12.66 -2.06
N CYS A 72 5.22 -12.92 -3.08
CA CYS A 72 6.57 -13.45 -2.88
C CYS A 72 7.42 -12.52 -2.01
N LEU A 73 7.30 -11.20 -2.18
CA LEU A 73 8.00 -10.22 -1.34
C LEU A 73 7.45 -10.22 0.09
N ILE A 74 6.13 -10.25 0.28
CA ILE A 74 5.48 -10.27 1.60
C ILE A 74 5.93 -11.48 2.43
N ILE A 75 6.05 -12.66 1.81
CA ILE A 75 6.49 -13.90 2.50
C ILE A 75 7.93 -13.79 3.05
N ARG A 76 8.75 -12.88 2.51
CA ARG A 76 10.13 -12.66 2.99
C ARG A 76 10.20 -11.88 4.30
N PHE A 77 9.12 -11.23 4.70
CA PHE A 77 9.02 -10.52 5.97
C PHE A 77 8.53 -11.47 7.06
N GLN A 78 8.94 -11.22 8.31
CA GLN A 78 8.42 -11.98 9.45
C GLN A 78 6.99 -11.60 9.78
N GLN A 79 6.63 -10.33 9.62
CA GLN A 79 5.29 -9.84 9.87
C GLN A 79 4.93 -8.73 8.89
N VAL A 80 3.81 -8.87 8.19
CA VAL A 80 3.23 -7.81 7.37
C VAL A 80 1.79 -7.60 7.78
N ASN A 81 1.49 -6.41 8.28
CA ASN A 81 0.13 -5.99 8.61
C ASN A 81 -0.39 -5.08 7.50
N MET A 82 -1.32 -5.59 6.69
CA MET A 82 -1.96 -4.80 5.63
C MET A 82 -3.26 -4.20 6.15
N ARG A 83 -3.34 -2.86 6.14
CA ARG A 83 -4.51 -2.10 6.55
C ARG A 83 -5.04 -1.30 5.36
N HIS A 84 -6.36 -1.35 5.19
CA HIS A 84 -7.05 -0.48 4.25
C HIS A 84 -7.45 0.82 4.97
N ILE A 85 -7.06 1.97 4.44
CA ILE A 85 -7.48 3.29 4.95
C ILE A 85 -8.31 3.95 3.87
N PHE A 86 -9.57 4.27 4.15
CA PHE A 86 -10.39 5.04 3.23
C PHE A 86 -9.95 6.52 3.27
N ARG A 87 -9.12 6.95 2.31
CA ARG A 87 -8.75 8.36 2.19
C ARG A 87 -9.94 9.24 1.81
N GLU A 88 -10.92 8.69 1.09
CA GLU A 88 -12.18 9.40 0.81
C GLU A 88 -13.06 9.60 2.05
N ALA A 89 -13.10 8.63 2.98
CA ALA A 89 -13.81 8.80 4.25
C ALA A 89 -13.11 9.84 5.15
N ASN A 90 -11.77 9.88 5.10
CA ASN A 90 -10.98 10.89 5.81
C ASN A 90 -11.06 12.28 5.17
N ARG A 91 -11.44 12.42 3.90
CA ARG A 91 -11.67 13.74 3.29
C ARG A 91 -12.80 14.50 3.98
N CYS A 92 -13.77 13.79 4.57
CA CYS A 92 -14.86 14.38 5.33
C CYS A 92 -14.41 14.81 6.75
N VAL A 93 -13.39 14.15 7.32
CA VAL A 93 -12.82 14.48 8.64
C VAL A 93 -11.75 15.59 8.55
N ASP A 94 -11.00 15.65 7.45
CA ASP A 94 -10.05 16.73 7.15
C ASP A 94 -10.75 18.09 6.95
N GLY A 95 -12.06 18.08 6.68
CA GLY A 95 -12.91 19.28 6.65
C GLY A 95 -13.15 19.90 8.03
N PHE A 96 -12.93 19.18 9.13
CA PHE A 96 -13.14 19.67 10.49
C PHE A 96 -11.84 20.09 11.21
N ALA A 97 -10.66 19.72 10.71
CA ALA A 97 -9.37 20.12 11.29
C ALA A 97 -8.90 21.53 10.85
N LYS A 98 -9.83 22.42 10.46
CA LYS A 98 -9.56 23.83 10.10
C LYS A 98 -10.46 24.86 10.81
N LYS A 99 -11.00 24.54 12.00
CA LYS A 99 -11.59 25.54 12.90
C LYS A 99 -11.01 25.40 14.31
N GLY A 100 -9.74 25.78 14.42
CA GLY A 100 -9.03 25.98 15.69
C GLY A 100 -8.17 27.23 15.61
N CYS A 101 -8.75 28.34 15.18
CA CYS A 101 -8.15 29.65 15.30
C CYS A 101 -9.28 30.67 15.51
N THR A 102 -9.75 30.77 16.75
CA THR A 102 -9.88 32.02 17.51
C THR A 102 -9.95 31.63 18.98
#